data_AF-A0A3G6RYX3-F1
#
_entry.id   AF-A0A3G6RYX3-F1
#
_cell.length_a   1.000
_cell.length_b   1.000
_cell.length_c   1.000
_cell.angle_alpha   90.00
_cell.angle_beta   90.00
_cell.angle_gamma   90.00
#
_symmetry.space_group_name_H-M   'P 1'
#
loop_
_entity.id
_entity.type
_entity.pdbx_description
1 polymer ?
#
loop_
_entity_poly.entity_id
_entity_poly.type
_entity_poly.pdbx_seq_one_letter_code
_entity_poly.pdbx_strand_id
1 'polypeptide(L)'
;MKTLKLTYVLVLLLLSYFCFGQEEKEKGIDLDILRAQASPGANLLGIANSDIEKPTDLKSIMVALREGTSNFSSLPTSFAIDLAPFKLNGNYQDLRANTDFATTFKQTFVTSLAYKGIAADEDLNLEEKSRIGFGIKFSIKRGKFNSETMSALDKIHEVHQLLQERRIWANNTSPELAELDRINSSLLHKKRLLEDAEKTNTVEYKELEKQIEEIRIDIENYHKKVIDDEEKIQEITKIAKDIKLERFGLFLDMSMGTVLDFRTNTFNNSQISKVGAWLTGGYNWQKNPSTFIFMARYLYNPDSSLANPSLKKENLHTLDMGSRLIFRLFDDKFFLSGECIYRSILNKSDFEASWKYLLNFEYELTKNQRLTFSFGKDFNGDYEKKGNLIVALNLLVGLGRMKL
;
A
#
# COMPACT_ATOMS: atom_id res chain seq x y z
N MET A 1 -32.23 -26.55 36.42
CA MET A 1 -32.05 -25.16 36.90
C MET A 1 -30.66 -24.82 37.45
N LYS A 2 -29.83 -25.79 37.90
CA LYS A 2 -28.46 -25.50 38.40
C LYS A 2 -27.43 -25.24 37.28
N THR A 3 -27.57 -25.88 36.13
CA THR A 3 -26.68 -25.70 34.96
C THR A 3 -26.81 -24.33 34.29
N LEU A 4 -28.03 -23.81 34.17
CA LEU A 4 -28.28 -22.48 33.57
C LEU A 4 -27.65 -21.34 34.39
N LYS A 5 -27.61 -21.45 35.73
CA LYS A 5 -26.97 -20.46 36.61
C LYS A 5 -25.45 -20.47 36.49
N LEU A 6 -24.83 -21.63 36.21
CA LEU A 6 -23.39 -21.74 36.03
C LEU A 6 -22.94 -21.06 34.73
N THR A 7 -23.74 -21.15 33.67
CA THR A 7 -23.45 -20.51 32.38
C THR A 7 -23.46 -18.97 32.47
N TYR A 8 -24.42 -18.39 33.19
CA TYR A 8 -24.46 -16.93 33.40
C TYR A 8 -23.28 -16.40 34.23
N VAL A 9 -22.84 -17.17 35.23
CA VAL A 9 -21.66 -16.81 36.04
C VAL A 9 -20.38 -16.92 35.22
N LEU A 10 -20.25 -17.91 34.34
CA LEU A 10 -19.10 -18.06 33.45
C LEU A 10 -19.03 -16.93 32.40
N VAL A 11 -20.17 -16.50 31.87
CA VAL A 11 -20.27 -15.38 30.92
C VAL A 11 -19.93 -14.04 31.60
N LEU A 12 -20.37 -13.83 32.85
CA LEU A 12 -20.01 -12.64 33.64
C LEU A 12 -18.53 -12.59 34.04
N LEU A 13 -17.91 -13.75 34.35
CA LEU A 13 -16.47 -13.85 34.60
C LEU A 13 -15.62 -13.63 33.35
N LEU A 14 -16.09 -14.07 32.17
CA LEU A 14 -15.44 -13.79 30.89
C LEU A 14 -15.55 -12.31 30.50
N LEU A 15 -16.65 -11.63 30.85
CA LEU A 15 -16.83 -10.19 30.61
C LEU A 15 -15.96 -9.31 31.53
N SER A 16 -15.59 -9.78 32.74
CA SER A 16 -14.71 -9.02 33.64
C SER A 16 -13.24 -8.98 33.21
N TYR A 17 -12.80 -9.83 32.28
CA TYR A 17 -11.44 -9.78 31.71
C TYR A 17 -11.29 -8.77 30.55
N PHE A 18 -12.38 -8.11 30.12
CA PHE A 18 -12.35 -7.09 29.06
C PHE A 18 -12.26 -5.64 29.58
N CYS A 19 -12.06 -5.45 30.88
CA CYS A 19 -11.83 -4.13 31.46
C CYS A 19 -10.42 -4.04 32.04
N PHE A 20 -9.73 -2.97 31.62
CA PHE A 20 -8.41 -2.46 32.02
C PHE A 20 -7.22 -2.82 31.10
N GLY A 21 -6.77 -1.75 30.44
CA GLY A 21 -5.53 -1.62 29.70
C GLY A 21 -5.42 -0.20 29.14
N GLN A 22 -5.30 0.82 30.00
CA GLN A 22 -4.78 2.13 29.60
C GLN A 22 -3.26 1.97 29.46
N GLU A 23 -2.76 1.74 28.24
CA GLU A 23 -1.33 1.81 27.94
C GLU A 23 -1.02 3.14 27.26
N GLU A 24 -0.02 3.84 27.79
CA GLU A 24 0.49 5.10 27.27
C GLU A 24 0.98 4.94 25.82
N LYS A 25 0.50 5.85 24.97
CA LYS A 25 0.79 5.90 23.54
C LYS A 25 2.25 6.24 23.29
N GLU A 26 3.06 5.25 22.94
CA GLU A 26 4.31 5.50 22.23
C GLU A 26 4.05 6.22 20.89
N LYS A 27 4.94 7.15 20.55
CA LYS A 27 4.83 8.15 19.46
C LYS A 27 4.93 7.55 18.05
N GLY A 28 4.07 6.60 17.68
CA GLY A 28 3.84 6.19 16.29
C GLY A 28 2.68 6.98 15.68
N ILE A 29 2.83 7.46 14.45
CA ILE A 29 1.70 7.93 13.64
C ILE A 29 1.08 6.66 13.05
N ASP A 30 -0.04 6.23 13.61
CA ASP A 30 -0.81 5.09 13.09
C ASP A 30 -1.67 5.60 11.94
N LEU A 31 -1.07 5.65 10.74
CA LEU A 31 -1.82 5.89 9.51
C LEU A 31 -2.59 4.62 9.22
N ASP A 32 -3.93 4.65 9.29
CA ASP A 32 -4.82 3.52 8.99
C ASP A 32 -4.36 2.73 7.74
N ILE A 33 -3.57 1.68 7.99
CA ILE A 33 -2.84 0.88 6.99
C ILE A 33 -3.83 -0.04 6.25
N LEU A 34 -5.04 -0.21 6.82
CA LEU A 34 -6.04 -1.18 6.40
C LEU A 34 -6.85 -0.71 5.19
N ARG A 35 -6.66 0.52 4.71
CA ARG A 35 -7.23 1.02 3.45
C ARG A 35 -6.17 1.31 2.41
N ALA A 36 -5.21 0.41 2.30
CA ALA A 36 -4.18 0.56 1.30
C ALA A 36 -4.71 0.38 -0.13
N GLN A 37 -4.20 1.24 -1.00
CA GLN A 37 -4.44 1.23 -2.44
C GLN A 37 -4.04 -0.13 -3.03
N ALA A 38 -4.77 -0.59 -4.05
CA ALA A 38 -4.48 -1.85 -4.73
C ALA A 38 -3.09 -1.82 -5.35
N SER A 39 -2.24 -2.80 -4.98
CA SER A 39 -0.90 -3.02 -5.53
C SER A 39 -1.04 -3.65 -6.94
N PRO A 40 -0.72 -2.94 -8.03
CA PRO A 40 -0.97 -3.44 -9.39
C PRO A 40 -0.25 -4.75 -9.72
N GLY A 41 0.99 -4.92 -9.25
CA GLY A 41 1.76 -6.16 -9.43
C GLY A 41 1.10 -7.34 -8.70
N ALA A 42 0.70 -7.13 -7.45
CA ALA A 42 0.02 -8.15 -6.65
C ALA A 42 -1.36 -8.53 -7.24
N ASN A 43 -2.10 -7.53 -7.76
CA ASN A 43 -3.39 -7.76 -8.42
C ASN A 43 -3.26 -8.67 -9.65
N LEU A 44 -2.23 -8.46 -10.47
CA LEU A 44 -1.99 -9.30 -11.65
C LEU A 44 -1.57 -10.74 -11.29
N LEU A 45 -0.89 -10.91 -10.15
CA LEU A 45 -0.54 -12.23 -9.59
C LEU A 45 -1.70 -12.93 -8.87
N GLY A 46 -2.84 -12.24 -8.69
CA GLY A 46 -3.97 -12.76 -7.92
C GLY A 46 -3.61 -13.00 -6.45
N ILE A 47 -2.73 -12.17 -5.88
CA ILE A 47 -2.49 -12.13 -4.44
C ILE A 47 -3.66 -11.34 -3.84
N ALA A 48 -4.39 -11.94 -2.89
CA ALA A 48 -5.49 -11.22 -2.24
C ALA A 48 -4.92 -10.07 -1.40
N ASN A 49 -5.64 -8.95 -1.31
CA ASN A 49 -5.18 -7.80 -0.51
C ASN A 49 -4.99 -8.14 0.97
N SER A 50 -5.68 -9.18 1.48
CA SER A 50 -5.51 -9.74 2.83
C SER A 50 -4.15 -10.41 3.03
N ASP A 51 -3.57 -10.93 1.96
CA ASP A 51 -2.34 -11.72 1.98
C ASP A 51 -1.11 -10.83 1.71
N ILE A 52 -1.36 -9.56 1.38
CA ILE A 52 -0.32 -8.56 1.18
C ILE A 52 -0.01 -7.90 2.52
N GLU A 53 1.11 -8.28 3.11
CA GLU A 53 1.69 -7.51 4.20
C GLU A 53 2.19 -6.16 3.68
N LYS A 54 1.77 -5.07 4.32
CA LYS A 54 2.13 -3.69 3.96
C LYS A 54 2.94 -3.05 5.09
N PRO A 55 4.18 -3.51 5.31
CA PRO A 55 5.01 -2.94 6.35
C PRO A 55 5.30 -1.47 6.04
N THR A 56 5.04 -0.60 7.01
CA THR A 56 5.19 0.86 6.87
C THR A 56 6.60 1.36 7.18
N ASP A 57 7.48 0.48 7.65
CA ASP A 57 8.87 0.79 7.98
C ASP A 57 9.80 -0.41 7.72
N LEU A 58 11.12 -0.13 7.66
CA LEU A 58 12.14 -1.14 7.35
C LEU A 58 12.22 -2.28 8.38
N LYS A 59 11.93 -2.01 9.67
CA LYS A 59 11.93 -3.06 10.69
C LYS A 59 10.74 -3.99 10.49
N SER A 60 9.57 -3.42 10.20
CA SER A 60 8.35 -4.15 9.84
C SER A 60 8.55 -4.97 8.56
N ILE A 61 9.29 -4.46 7.56
CA ILE A 61 9.70 -5.23 6.37
C ILE A 61 10.57 -6.43 6.77
N MET A 62 11.57 -6.23 7.63
CA MET A 62 12.47 -7.29 8.06
C MET A 62 11.76 -8.36 8.92
N VAL A 63 10.79 -7.96 9.74
CA VAL A 63 9.95 -8.88 10.53
C VAL A 63 9.06 -9.70 9.61
N ALA A 64 8.33 -9.04 8.70
CA ALA A 64 7.50 -9.67 7.66
C ALA A 64 8.30 -10.68 6.83
N LEU A 65 9.48 -10.28 6.36
CA LEU A 65 10.38 -11.15 5.62
C LEU A 65 10.85 -12.31 6.48
N ARG A 66 11.30 -12.09 7.72
CA ARG A 66 11.77 -13.16 8.61
C ARG A 66 10.66 -14.18 8.89
N GLU A 67 9.44 -13.72 9.13
CA GLU A 67 8.29 -14.60 9.41
C GLU A 67 7.87 -15.36 8.16
N GLY A 68 7.74 -14.67 7.02
CA GLY A 68 7.38 -15.28 5.73
C GLY A 68 8.42 -16.25 5.18
N THR A 69 9.67 -16.19 5.65
CA THR A 69 10.79 -17.03 5.20
C THR A 69 11.16 -18.13 6.19
N SER A 70 10.39 -18.33 7.27
CA SER A 70 10.77 -19.23 8.37
C SER A 70 12.18 -18.95 8.89
N ASN A 71 12.45 -17.70 9.30
CA ASN A 71 13.77 -17.20 9.69
C ASN A 71 14.83 -17.26 8.57
N PHE A 72 14.49 -16.83 7.35
CA PHE A 72 15.37 -16.81 6.18
C PHE A 72 15.83 -18.19 5.68
N SER A 73 15.15 -19.26 6.13
CA SER A 73 15.45 -20.63 5.69
C SER A 73 14.80 -20.99 4.36
N SER A 74 13.82 -20.20 3.91
CA SER A 74 13.09 -20.39 2.66
C SER A 74 12.75 -19.04 2.03
N LEU A 75 12.41 -19.00 0.73
CA LEU A 75 11.79 -17.82 0.14
C LEU A 75 10.33 -17.73 0.59
N PRO A 76 9.77 -16.51 0.77
CA PRO A 76 8.36 -16.39 1.12
C PRO A 76 7.48 -16.89 -0.02
N THR A 77 6.35 -17.52 0.31
CA THR A 77 5.41 -18.05 -0.69
C THR A 77 4.83 -16.95 -1.58
N SER A 78 4.64 -15.75 -1.02
CA SER A 78 4.34 -14.54 -1.78
C SER A 78 4.75 -13.29 -1.00
N PHE A 79 5.08 -12.20 -1.70
CA PHE A 79 5.24 -10.88 -1.11
C PHE A 79 4.92 -9.80 -2.13
N ALA A 80 4.59 -8.59 -1.67
CA ALA A 80 4.47 -7.42 -2.54
C ALA A 80 5.00 -6.16 -1.85
N ILE A 81 5.63 -5.29 -2.63
CA ILE A 81 6.21 -4.02 -2.20
C ILE A 81 5.73 -2.94 -3.15
N ASP A 82 5.16 -1.89 -2.59
CA ASP A 82 4.78 -0.68 -3.33
C ASP A 82 5.74 0.46 -2.96
N LEU A 83 6.27 1.14 -3.96
CA LEU A 83 7.16 2.29 -3.80
C LEU A 83 6.49 3.53 -4.38
N ALA A 84 6.69 4.67 -3.74
CA ALA A 84 6.26 5.98 -4.26
C ALA A 84 7.50 6.84 -4.57
N PRO A 85 8.11 6.70 -5.76
CA PRO A 85 9.42 7.30 -6.05
C PRO A 85 9.53 8.80 -5.78
N PHE A 86 8.49 9.57 -6.11
CA PHE A 86 8.46 11.01 -5.90
C PHE A 86 8.36 11.44 -4.42
N LYS A 87 8.26 10.49 -3.49
CA LYS A 87 8.22 10.69 -2.04
C LYS A 87 9.50 10.20 -1.33
N LEU A 88 10.39 9.48 -2.02
CA LEU A 88 11.55 8.81 -1.42
C LEU A 88 12.59 9.75 -0.79
N ASN A 89 12.61 11.02 -1.18
CA ASN A 89 13.58 12.01 -0.67
C ASN A 89 13.01 12.91 0.44
N GLY A 90 11.85 12.57 1.02
CA GLY A 90 11.24 13.36 2.09
C GLY A 90 10.78 14.77 1.67
N ASN A 91 10.74 15.05 0.36
CA ASN A 91 10.26 16.33 -0.16
C ASN A 91 8.81 16.55 0.27
N TYR A 92 8.55 17.68 0.92
CA TYR A 92 7.21 18.10 1.27
C TYR A 92 6.35 18.18 0.00
N GLN A 93 5.23 17.47 0.00
CA GLN A 93 4.23 17.55 -1.06
C GLN A 93 2.98 18.19 -0.48
N ASP A 94 2.62 19.36 -1.01
CA ASP A 94 1.38 20.02 -0.62
C ASP A 94 0.18 19.25 -1.17
N LEU A 95 -0.48 18.47 -0.32
CA LEU A 95 -1.64 17.66 -0.68
C LEU A 95 -2.88 18.50 -1.02
N ARG A 96 -2.88 19.79 -0.67
CA ARG A 96 -3.96 20.74 -0.96
C ARG A 96 -3.91 21.20 -2.42
N ALA A 97 -2.70 21.33 -2.97
CA ALA A 97 -2.49 21.72 -4.35
C ALA A 97 -3.02 20.63 -5.29
N ASN A 98 -4.11 20.93 -5.97
CA ASN A 98 -4.75 20.03 -6.94
C ASN A 98 -5.08 20.81 -8.21
N THR A 99 -4.11 21.58 -8.71
CA THR A 99 -4.32 22.53 -9.81
C THR A 99 -4.01 21.92 -11.18
N ASP A 100 -3.11 20.93 -11.27
CA ASP A 100 -2.72 20.32 -12.55
C ASP A 100 -2.39 18.81 -12.48
N PHE A 101 -2.36 18.18 -13.65
CA PHE A 101 -2.09 16.74 -13.79
C PHE A 101 -0.68 16.35 -13.33
N ALA A 102 0.34 17.18 -13.55
CA ALA A 102 1.71 16.82 -13.21
C ALA A 102 1.90 16.74 -11.68
N THR A 103 1.30 17.67 -10.93
CA THR A 103 1.25 17.61 -9.47
C THR A 103 0.51 16.37 -8.99
N THR A 104 -0.67 16.09 -9.57
CA THR A 104 -1.48 14.90 -9.24
C THR A 104 -0.71 13.61 -9.49
N PHE A 105 -0.04 13.51 -10.64
CA PHE A 105 0.79 12.37 -11.04
C PHE A 105 1.92 12.15 -10.02
N LYS A 106 2.73 13.16 -9.73
CA LYS A 106 3.84 13.04 -8.76
C LYS A 106 3.37 12.64 -7.37
N GLN A 107 2.21 13.12 -6.93
CA GLN A 107 1.66 12.78 -5.61
C GLN A 107 1.12 11.36 -5.48
N THR A 108 0.72 10.75 -6.60
CA THR A 108 -0.03 9.48 -6.62
C THR A 108 0.68 8.36 -7.37
N PHE A 109 1.78 8.66 -8.07
CA PHE A 109 2.55 7.67 -8.79
C PHE A 109 3.19 6.68 -7.83
N VAL A 110 2.83 5.41 -8.02
CA VAL A 110 3.29 4.27 -7.26
C VAL A 110 3.79 3.23 -8.25
N THR A 111 4.95 2.65 -7.97
CA THR A 111 5.44 1.43 -8.61
C THR A 111 5.21 0.26 -7.67
N SER A 112 5.01 -0.92 -8.23
CA SER A 112 4.63 -2.12 -7.49
C SER A 112 5.44 -3.29 -8.00
N LEU A 113 6.02 -4.02 -7.06
CA LEU A 113 6.74 -5.27 -7.28
C LEU A 113 6.07 -6.36 -6.44
N ALA A 114 5.78 -7.50 -7.04
CA ALA A 114 5.21 -8.63 -6.32
C ALA A 114 5.86 -9.94 -6.77
N TYR A 115 5.89 -10.90 -5.87
CA TYR A 115 6.39 -12.25 -6.10
C TYR A 115 5.37 -13.28 -5.61
N LYS A 116 5.28 -14.40 -6.33
CA LYS A 116 4.49 -15.56 -5.91
C LYS A 116 5.17 -16.84 -6.37
N GLY A 117 5.51 -17.70 -5.41
CA GLY A 117 5.90 -19.09 -5.66
C GLY A 117 4.67 -19.95 -5.93
N ILE A 118 4.77 -20.86 -6.89
CA ILE A 118 3.76 -21.86 -7.18
C ILE A 118 4.44 -23.23 -7.05
N ALA A 119 4.05 -23.97 -6.01
CA ALA A 119 4.52 -25.33 -5.80
C ALA A 119 4.02 -26.25 -6.92
N ALA A 120 4.78 -27.31 -7.19
CA ALA A 120 4.32 -28.37 -8.07
C ALA A 120 3.07 -29.06 -7.49
N ASP A 121 2.15 -29.44 -8.36
CA ASP A 121 0.95 -30.20 -8.02
C ASP A 121 0.76 -31.29 -9.08
N GLU A 122 0.97 -32.54 -8.70
CA GLU A 122 0.89 -33.70 -9.60
C GLU A 122 -0.55 -33.95 -10.07
N ASP A 123 -1.55 -33.73 -9.21
CA ASP A 123 -2.96 -33.94 -9.54
C ASP A 123 -3.46 -32.94 -10.59
N LEU A 124 -2.90 -31.72 -10.55
CA LEU A 124 -3.20 -30.64 -11.49
C LEU A 124 -2.21 -30.55 -12.66
N ASN A 125 -1.22 -31.45 -12.75
CA ASN A 125 -0.11 -31.38 -13.71
C ASN A 125 0.55 -29.98 -13.73
N LEU A 126 0.73 -29.37 -12.56
CA LEU A 126 1.38 -28.08 -12.41
C LEU A 126 2.85 -28.29 -12.06
N GLU A 127 3.73 -27.78 -12.91
CA GLU A 127 5.15 -27.69 -12.62
C GLU A 127 5.43 -26.54 -11.64
N GLU A 128 6.46 -26.72 -10.81
CA GLU A 128 6.94 -25.66 -9.93
C GLU A 128 7.43 -24.46 -10.74
N LYS A 129 6.97 -23.27 -10.35
CA LYS A 129 7.38 -22.02 -10.98
C LYS A 129 7.28 -20.83 -10.05
N SER A 130 8.05 -19.80 -10.36
CA SER A 130 7.98 -18.51 -9.68
C SER A 130 7.38 -17.46 -10.61
N ARG A 131 6.66 -16.49 -10.03
CA ARG A 131 6.12 -15.35 -10.77
C ARG A 131 6.59 -14.05 -10.16
N ILE A 132 6.96 -13.10 -11.02
CA ILE A 132 7.22 -11.72 -10.62
C ILE A 132 6.25 -10.81 -11.36
N GLY A 133 5.51 -10.01 -10.60
CA GLY A 133 4.61 -8.98 -11.11
C GLY A 133 5.24 -7.60 -10.95
N PHE A 134 5.22 -6.81 -12.01
CA PHE A 134 5.58 -5.39 -11.97
C PHE A 134 4.36 -4.57 -12.36
N GLY A 135 4.15 -3.43 -11.73
CA GLY A 135 3.11 -2.51 -12.15
C GLY A 135 3.32 -1.08 -11.69
N ILE A 136 2.53 -0.19 -12.28
CA ILE A 136 2.47 1.21 -11.90
C ILE A 136 1.02 1.65 -11.76
N LYS A 137 0.80 2.64 -10.90
CA LYS A 137 -0.49 3.28 -10.68
C LYS A 137 -0.30 4.78 -10.52
N PHE A 138 -1.23 5.57 -11.03
CA PHE A 138 -1.34 7.00 -10.74
C PHE A 138 -2.79 7.46 -10.89
N SER A 139 -3.13 8.57 -10.24
CA SER A 139 -4.43 9.21 -10.39
C SER A 139 -4.42 10.20 -11.55
N ILE A 140 -5.41 10.12 -12.43
CA ILE A 140 -5.72 11.13 -13.44
C ILE A 140 -6.52 12.26 -12.81
N LYS A 141 -7.50 11.91 -11.97
CA LYS A 141 -8.35 12.85 -11.25
C LYS A 141 -8.57 12.38 -9.83
N ARG A 142 -8.57 13.32 -8.89
CA ARG A 142 -8.78 13.04 -7.46
C ARG A 142 -9.96 13.84 -6.93
N GLY A 143 -10.64 13.23 -5.96
CA GLY A 143 -11.60 13.93 -5.14
C GLY A 143 -10.96 15.06 -4.32
N LYS A 144 -11.81 15.90 -3.74
CA LYS A 144 -11.42 16.99 -2.85
C LYS A 144 -11.47 16.51 -1.40
N PHE A 145 -10.63 17.07 -0.56
CA PHE A 145 -10.78 16.90 0.88
C PHE A 145 -12.03 17.64 1.37
N ASN A 146 -12.60 17.19 2.49
CA ASN A 146 -13.64 17.97 3.17
C ASN A 146 -13.02 19.23 3.83
N SER A 147 -13.86 20.12 4.33
CA SER A 147 -13.43 21.38 4.94
C SER A 147 -12.56 21.15 6.19
N GLU A 148 -12.86 20.15 7.01
CA GLU A 148 -12.11 19.84 8.23
C GLU A 148 -10.68 19.39 7.92
N THR A 149 -10.51 18.44 7.00
CA THR A 149 -9.21 17.99 6.51
C THR A 149 -8.46 19.12 5.82
N MET A 150 -9.14 19.98 5.05
CA MET A 150 -8.49 21.15 4.44
C MET A 150 -7.96 22.13 5.49
N SER A 151 -8.76 22.50 6.49
CA SER A 151 -8.31 23.40 7.57
C SER A 151 -7.16 22.80 8.37
N ALA A 152 -7.16 21.48 8.60
CA ALA A 152 -6.05 20.79 9.24
C ALA A 152 -4.77 20.83 8.39
N LEU A 153 -4.87 20.58 7.08
CA LEU A 153 -3.75 20.69 6.14
C LEU A 153 -3.24 22.13 6.02
N ASP A 154 -4.11 23.12 6.07
CA ASP A 154 -3.74 24.54 6.03
C ASP A 154 -2.89 24.92 7.23
N LYS A 155 -3.28 24.50 8.44
CA LYS A 155 -2.47 24.70 9.66
C LYS A 155 -1.09 24.04 9.57
N ILE A 156 -1.05 22.78 9.11
CA ILE A 156 0.22 22.06 8.91
C ILE A 156 1.11 22.82 7.92
N HIS A 157 0.53 23.32 6.83
CA HIS A 157 1.26 24.05 5.82
C HIS A 157 1.78 25.41 6.33
N GLU A 158 0.97 26.15 7.08
CA GLU A 158 1.36 27.43 7.66
C GLU A 158 2.58 27.27 8.58
N VAL A 159 2.56 26.27 9.48
CA VAL A 159 3.72 25.97 10.33
C VAL A 159 4.91 25.52 9.49
N HIS A 160 4.70 24.70 8.46
CA HIS A 160 5.78 24.29 7.56
C HIS A 160 6.43 25.49 6.87
N GLN A 161 5.64 26.41 6.30
CA GLN A 161 6.15 27.63 5.66
C GLN A 161 6.94 28.50 6.64
N LEU A 162 6.40 28.73 7.83
CA LEU A 162 7.07 29.49 8.87
C LEU A 162 8.41 28.87 9.27
N LEU A 163 8.48 27.55 9.43
CA LEU A 163 9.73 26.84 9.72
C LEU A 163 10.73 26.96 8.57
N GLN A 164 10.28 26.89 7.32
CA GLN A 164 11.14 27.07 6.15
C GLN A 164 11.68 28.49 6.04
N GLU A 165 10.84 29.51 6.22
CA GLU A 165 11.25 30.91 6.22
C GLU A 165 12.29 31.19 7.31
N ARG A 166 12.09 30.65 8.51
CA ARG A 166 13.06 30.76 9.61
C ARG A 166 14.37 30.03 9.31
N ARG A 167 14.33 28.86 8.68
CA ARG A 167 15.55 28.16 8.22
C ARG A 167 16.31 28.99 7.18
N ILE A 168 15.61 29.53 6.18
CA ILE A 168 16.22 30.40 5.16
C ILE A 168 16.84 31.64 5.81
N TRP A 169 16.12 32.27 6.74
CA TRP A 169 16.64 33.41 7.50
C TRP A 169 17.88 33.05 8.32
N ALA A 170 17.86 31.93 9.05
CA ALA A 170 18.98 31.46 9.83
C ALA A 170 20.21 31.16 8.94
N ASN A 171 20.02 30.47 7.82
CA ASN A 171 21.08 30.18 6.85
C ASN A 171 21.71 31.46 6.30
N ASN A 172 20.90 32.50 6.05
CA ASN A 172 21.40 33.76 5.48
C ASN A 172 22.06 34.69 6.51
N THR A 173 21.75 34.53 7.80
CA THR A 173 22.13 35.50 8.83
C THR A 173 23.16 34.95 9.82
N SER A 174 23.26 33.63 9.97
CA SER A 174 24.15 32.99 10.96
C SER A 174 25.58 32.84 10.44
N PRO A 175 26.58 33.47 11.09
CA PRO A 175 27.99 33.23 10.78
C PRO A 175 28.41 31.78 11.03
N GLU A 176 27.79 31.11 12.00
CA GLU A 176 28.08 29.71 12.35
C GLU A 176 27.63 28.76 11.24
N LEU A 177 26.40 28.94 10.72
CA LEU A 177 25.91 28.15 9.60
C LEU A 177 26.68 28.45 8.31
N ALA A 178 27.04 29.70 8.06
CA ALA A 178 27.86 30.08 6.91
C ALA A 178 29.24 29.38 6.93
N GLU A 179 29.83 29.23 8.11
CA GLU A 179 31.10 28.50 8.27
C GLU A 179 30.91 26.99 8.09
N LEU A 180 29.87 26.40 8.67
CA LEU A 180 29.54 24.98 8.47
C LEU A 180 29.28 24.66 6.99
N ASP A 181 28.54 25.52 6.28
CA ASP A 181 28.28 25.38 4.83
C ASP A 181 29.56 25.50 4.00
N ARG A 182 30.47 26.39 4.37
CA ARG A 182 31.78 26.55 3.72
C ARG A 182 32.62 25.28 3.89
N ILE A 183 32.67 24.72 5.09
CA ILE A 183 33.40 23.48 5.38
C ILE A 183 32.75 22.32 4.62
N ASN A 184 31.42 22.18 4.68
CA ASN A 184 30.69 21.12 4.01
C ASN A 184 30.91 21.16 2.48
N SER A 185 30.87 22.34 1.88
CA SER A 185 31.14 22.53 0.45
C SER A 185 32.55 22.10 0.06
N SER A 186 33.55 22.37 0.91
CA SER A 186 34.92 21.91 0.70
C SER A 186 35.04 20.39 0.79
N LEU A 187 34.38 19.77 1.76
CA LEU A 187 34.37 18.31 1.91
C LEU A 187 33.64 17.64 0.74
N LEU A 188 32.47 18.12 0.32
CA LEU A 188 31.74 17.61 -0.82
C LEU A 188 32.55 17.70 -2.13
N HIS A 189 33.31 18.78 -2.32
CA HIS A 189 34.21 18.90 -3.45
C HIS A 189 35.32 17.83 -3.42
N LYS A 190 35.95 17.62 -2.26
CA LYS A 190 36.93 16.53 -2.08
C LYS A 190 36.31 15.15 -2.30
N LYS A 191 35.07 14.93 -1.85
CA LYS A 191 34.32 13.69 -2.09
C LYS A 191 34.23 13.41 -3.58
N ARG A 192 33.76 14.39 -4.35
CA ARG A 192 33.59 14.27 -5.80
C ARG A 192 34.91 13.96 -6.51
N LEU A 193 36.02 14.60 -6.10
CA LEU A 193 37.34 14.29 -6.67
C LEU A 193 37.77 12.83 -6.41
N LEU A 194 37.42 12.25 -5.26
CA LEU A 194 37.69 10.85 -4.95
C LEU A 194 36.75 9.90 -5.72
N GLU A 195 35.49 10.28 -5.90
CA GLU A 195 34.52 9.53 -6.74
C GLU A 195 34.98 9.48 -8.20
N ASP A 196 35.36 10.63 -8.76
CA ASP A 196 35.87 10.75 -10.14
C ASP A 196 37.19 9.96 -10.35
N ALA A 197 37.96 9.76 -9.28
CA ALA A 197 39.17 8.94 -9.26
C ALA A 197 38.93 7.46 -8.91
N GLU A 198 37.67 7.01 -8.81
CA GLU A 198 37.26 5.65 -8.41
C GLU A 198 37.80 5.19 -7.04
N LYS A 199 38.07 6.13 -6.13
CA LYS A 199 38.65 5.89 -4.79
C LYS A 199 37.60 5.78 -3.67
N THR A 200 36.42 5.27 -3.98
CA THR A 200 35.26 5.20 -3.06
C THR A 200 35.43 4.19 -1.92
N ASN A 201 36.34 3.23 -2.03
CA ASN A 201 36.60 2.21 -1.01
C ASN A 201 37.77 2.56 -0.05
N THR A 202 38.29 3.78 -0.12
CA THR A 202 39.44 4.21 0.70
C THR A 202 39.03 4.62 2.12
N VAL A 203 39.97 4.55 3.07
CA VAL A 203 39.76 5.06 4.44
C VAL A 203 39.48 6.57 4.41
N GLU A 204 40.17 7.29 3.53
CA GLU A 204 39.98 8.73 3.31
C GLU A 204 38.54 9.05 2.89
N TYR A 205 37.97 8.30 1.95
CA TYR A 205 36.59 8.48 1.52
C TYR A 205 35.59 8.23 2.65
N LYS A 206 35.76 7.16 3.43
CA LYS A 206 34.87 6.83 4.57
C LYS A 206 34.93 7.89 5.68
N GLU A 207 36.13 8.39 5.99
CA GLU A 207 36.31 9.46 6.98
C GLU A 207 35.66 10.76 6.50
N LEU A 208 35.75 11.05 5.21
CA LEU A 208 35.12 12.22 4.63
C LEU A 208 33.59 12.12 4.63
N GLU A 209 33.01 10.94 4.39
CA GLU A 209 31.56 10.72 4.57
C GLU A 209 31.12 10.95 6.01
N LYS A 210 31.91 10.48 6.97
CA LYS A 210 31.63 10.69 8.40
C LYS A 210 31.64 12.18 8.76
N GLN A 211 32.64 12.93 8.30
CA GLN A 211 32.72 14.38 8.55
C GLN A 211 31.57 15.16 7.92
N ILE A 212 31.16 14.80 6.70
CA ILE A 212 29.98 15.40 6.04
C ILE A 212 28.72 15.13 6.87
N GLU A 213 28.58 13.90 7.37
CA GLU A 213 27.44 13.53 8.20
C GLU A 213 27.43 14.24 9.56
N GLU A 214 28.60 14.41 10.20
CA GLU A 214 28.73 15.20 11.43
C GLU A 214 28.31 16.65 11.21
N ILE A 215 28.77 17.31 10.13
CA ILE A 215 28.34 18.67 9.80
C ILE A 215 26.84 18.74 9.54
N ARG A 216 26.27 17.73 8.86
CA ARG A 216 24.82 17.64 8.64
C ARG A 216 24.06 17.62 9.96
N ILE A 217 24.54 16.85 10.93
CA ILE A 217 23.96 16.77 12.28
C ILE A 217 24.09 18.10 13.02
N ASP A 218 25.24 18.78 12.92
CA ASP A 218 25.47 20.08 13.56
C ASP A 218 24.54 21.17 13.01
N ILE A 219 24.36 21.22 11.68
CA ILE A 219 23.38 22.11 11.03
C ILE A 219 21.96 21.82 11.52
N GLU A 220 21.57 20.55 11.61
CA GLU A 220 20.25 20.15 12.12
C GLU A 220 20.05 20.56 13.60
N ASN A 221 21.08 20.39 14.43
CA ASN A 221 21.04 20.76 15.84
C ASN A 221 20.97 22.28 16.03
N TYR A 222 21.72 23.05 15.24
CA TYR A 222 21.62 24.50 15.22
C TYR A 222 20.20 24.95 14.87
N HIS A 223 19.61 24.37 13.82
CA HIS A 223 18.23 24.66 13.47
C HIS A 223 17.24 24.33 14.59
N LYS A 224 17.39 23.19 15.27
CA LYS A 224 16.53 22.85 16.42
C LYS A 224 16.67 23.86 17.57
N LYS A 225 17.87 24.38 17.79
CA LYS A 225 18.15 25.34 18.88
C LYS A 225 17.61 26.73 18.58
N VAL A 226 17.73 27.20 17.34
CA VAL A 226 17.32 28.56 16.93
C VAL A 226 15.84 28.63 16.58
N ILE A 227 15.29 27.55 16.05
CA ILE A 227 13.89 27.42 15.65
C ILE A 227 13.17 26.62 16.75
N ASP A 228 13.07 27.23 17.93
CA ASP A 228 12.32 26.68 19.07
C ASP A 228 10.82 26.91 18.87
N ASP A 229 10.21 26.04 18.06
CA ASP A 229 8.76 26.00 17.80
C ASP A 229 8.16 24.68 18.31
N GLU A 230 8.69 24.14 19.41
CA GLU A 230 8.33 22.82 19.90
C GLU A 230 6.81 22.70 20.14
N GLU A 231 6.18 23.75 20.64
CA GLU A 231 4.72 23.83 20.84
C GLU A 231 3.95 23.72 19.52
N LYS A 232 4.33 24.48 18.48
CA LYS A 232 3.69 24.42 17.15
C LYS A 232 3.92 23.08 16.48
N ILE A 233 5.12 22.51 16.63
CA ILE A 233 5.46 21.18 16.13
C ILE A 233 4.61 20.11 16.82
N GLN A 234 4.43 20.22 18.14
CA GLN A 234 3.56 19.32 18.90
C GLN A 234 2.09 19.46 18.47
N GLU A 235 1.60 20.68 18.23
CA GLU A 235 0.25 20.93 17.73
C GLU A 235 0.03 20.26 16.36
N ILE A 236 0.89 20.52 15.37
CA ILE A 236 0.74 19.91 14.04
C ILE A 236 0.96 18.40 14.07
N THR A 237 1.78 17.89 14.99
CA THR A 237 1.96 16.45 15.19
C THR A 237 0.67 15.80 15.69
N LYS A 238 -0.07 16.47 16.58
CA LYS A 238 -1.37 16.01 17.05
C LYS A 238 -2.41 16.06 15.92
N ILE A 239 -2.47 17.15 15.16
CA ILE A 239 -3.34 17.27 13.99
C ILE A 239 -3.04 16.17 12.98
N ALA A 240 -1.76 15.93 12.66
CA ALA A 240 -1.34 14.91 11.70
C ALA A 240 -1.66 13.47 12.16
N LYS A 241 -1.74 13.22 13.46
CA LYS A 241 -2.13 11.90 14.00
C LYS A 241 -3.63 11.63 13.86
N ASP A 242 -4.45 12.65 14.01
CA ASP A 242 -5.91 12.49 14.03
C ASP A 242 -6.57 12.74 12.66
N ILE A 243 -5.85 13.36 11.72
CA ILE A 243 -6.39 13.72 10.41
C ILE A 243 -6.68 12.48 9.55
N LYS A 244 -7.93 12.36 9.10
CA LYS A 244 -8.32 11.40 8.06
C LYS A 244 -8.16 12.04 6.68
N LEU A 245 -7.25 11.51 5.86
CA LEU A 245 -7.00 11.99 4.49
C LEU A 245 -7.99 11.41 3.46
N GLU A 246 -9.28 11.45 3.78
CA GLU A 246 -10.34 10.98 2.87
C GLU A 246 -10.71 12.02 1.81
N ARG A 247 -10.88 11.59 0.56
CA ARG A 247 -11.25 12.45 -0.57
C ARG A 247 -12.63 12.12 -1.11
N PHE A 248 -13.44 13.16 -1.32
CA PHE A 248 -14.83 13.10 -1.77
C PHE A 248 -14.98 13.62 -3.20
N GLY A 249 -16.03 13.16 -3.89
CA GLY A 249 -16.31 13.48 -5.28
C GLY A 249 -15.73 12.47 -6.27
N LEU A 250 -15.62 12.90 -7.53
CA LEU A 250 -15.13 12.07 -8.63
C LEU A 250 -13.64 11.75 -8.50
N PHE A 251 -13.28 10.51 -8.77
CA PHE A 251 -11.89 10.08 -8.92
C PHE A 251 -11.73 9.21 -10.17
N LEU A 252 -10.51 9.18 -10.71
CA LEU A 252 -10.12 8.33 -11.82
C LEU A 252 -8.64 7.98 -11.69
N ASP A 253 -8.36 6.69 -11.60
CA ASP A 253 -7.03 6.11 -11.51
C ASP A 253 -6.72 5.30 -12.76
N MET A 254 -5.46 5.36 -13.19
CA MET A 254 -4.88 4.50 -14.21
C MET A 254 -3.92 3.53 -13.55
N SER A 255 -3.92 2.28 -14.00
CA SER A 255 -2.98 1.27 -13.56
C SER A 255 -2.58 0.40 -14.74
N MET A 256 -1.36 -0.11 -14.69
CA MET A 256 -0.84 -1.04 -15.68
C MET A 256 0.20 -1.95 -15.04
N GLY A 257 0.45 -3.08 -15.67
CA GLY A 257 1.50 -3.98 -15.22
C GLY A 257 1.71 -5.18 -16.11
N THR A 258 2.70 -5.98 -15.73
CA THR A 258 3.13 -7.19 -16.42
C THR A 258 3.52 -8.26 -15.41
N VAL A 259 3.42 -9.52 -15.82
CA VAL A 259 3.85 -10.68 -15.05
C VAL A 259 4.83 -11.50 -15.87
N LEU A 260 5.94 -11.87 -15.24
CA LEU A 260 6.91 -12.82 -15.74
C LEU A 260 6.76 -14.15 -14.98
N ASP A 261 6.59 -15.24 -15.71
CA ASP A 261 6.69 -16.61 -15.19
C ASP A 261 8.13 -17.11 -15.41
N PHE A 262 8.77 -17.59 -14.34
CA PHE A 262 10.07 -18.25 -14.35
C PHE A 262 9.85 -19.75 -14.17
N ARG A 263 9.92 -20.49 -15.27
CA ARG A 263 9.75 -21.96 -15.25
C ARG A 263 10.96 -22.60 -14.60
N THR A 264 10.74 -23.69 -13.87
CA THR A 264 11.76 -24.41 -13.08
C THR A 264 12.57 -23.49 -12.14
N ASN A 265 12.02 -22.35 -11.74
CA ASN A 265 12.67 -21.33 -10.90
C ASN A 265 14.04 -20.82 -11.43
N THR A 266 14.24 -20.79 -12.75
CA THR A 266 15.49 -20.27 -13.36
C THR A 266 15.26 -18.97 -14.13
N PHE A 267 16.18 -18.01 -14.01
CA PHE A 267 16.12 -16.73 -14.73
C PHE A 267 16.23 -16.88 -16.25
N ASN A 268 16.94 -17.91 -16.71
CA ASN A 268 17.16 -18.19 -18.14
C ASN A 268 15.91 -18.75 -18.85
N ASN A 269 14.86 -19.09 -18.10
CA ASN A 269 13.61 -19.63 -18.62
C ASN A 269 12.42 -18.76 -18.15
N SER A 270 12.43 -17.49 -18.58
CA SER A 270 11.39 -16.52 -18.27
C SER A 270 10.48 -16.27 -19.47
N GLN A 271 9.20 -16.07 -19.20
CA GLN A 271 8.21 -15.70 -20.21
C GLN A 271 7.23 -14.68 -19.63
N ILE A 272 6.74 -13.76 -20.47
CA ILE A 272 5.60 -12.93 -20.10
C ILE A 272 4.37 -13.83 -20.04
N SER A 273 3.63 -13.78 -18.94
CA SER A 273 2.38 -14.55 -18.77
C SER A 273 1.13 -13.67 -18.70
N LYS A 274 1.30 -12.36 -18.45
CA LYS A 274 0.20 -11.41 -18.43
C LYS A 274 0.71 -9.99 -18.62
N VAL A 275 0.00 -9.19 -19.41
CA VAL A 275 0.16 -7.73 -19.49
C VAL A 275 -1.22 -7.12 -19.34
N GLY A 276 -1.33 -6.04 -18.58
CA GLY A 276 -2.63 -5.43 -18.30
C GLY A 276 -2.56 -3.92 -18.18
N ALA A 277 -3.66 -3.28 -18.56
CA ALA A 277 -3.94 -1.88 -18.27
C ALA A 277 -5.41 -1.76 -17.83
N TRP A 278 -5.66 -0.94 -16.81
CA TRP A 278 -7.01 -0.72 -16.31
C TRP A 278 -7.22 0.69 -15.79
N LEU A 279 -8.44 1.16 -16.00
CA LEU A 279 -8.98 2.39 -15.47
C LEU A 279 -9.94 2.05 -14.34
N THR A 280 -9.81 2.76 -13.22
CA THR A 280 -10.72 2.66 -12.07
C THR A 280 -11.23 4.04 -11.74
N GLY A 281 -12.52 4.27 -11.97
CA GLY A 281 -13.17 5.55 -11.71
C GLY A 281 -14.28 5.39 -10.69
N GLY A 282 -14.79 6.50 -10.16
CA GLY A 282 -15.87 6.43 -9.21
C GLY A 282 -16.22 7.74 -8.55
N TYR A 283 -17.08 7.65 -7.54
CA TYR A 283 -17.52 8.78 -6.74
C TYR A 283 -17.57 8.40 -5.26
N ASN A 284 -16.97 9.24 -4.41
CA ASN A 284 -17.04 9.12 -2.96
C ASN A 284 -18.02 10.18 -2.41
N TRP A 285 -19.11 9.75 -1.78
CA TRP A 285 -20.06 10.66 -1.14
C TRP A 285 -19.58 11.10 0.24
N GLN A 286 -19.78 12.38 0.55
CA GLN A 286 -19.41 12.95 1.86
C GLN A 286 -20.47 12.70 2.93
N LYS A 287 -21.75 12.84 2.58
CA LYS A 287 -22.88 12.60 3.50
C LYS A 287 -23.27 11.13 3.39
N ASN A 288 -23.15 10.37 4.49
CA ASN A 288 -23.25 8.90 4.55
C ASN A 288 -22.17 8.24 3.68
N PRO A 289 -20.92 8.18 4.16
CA PRO A 289 -19.76 7.89 3.32
C PRO A 289 -19.94 6.57 2.59
N SER A 290 -20.24 6.66 1.31
CA SER A 290 -20.46 5.55 0.40
C SER A 290 -19.56 5.76 -0.80
N THR A 291 -19.23 4.68 -1.48
CA THR A 291 -18.34 4.72 -2.63
C THR A 291 -18.95 3.92 -3.77
N PHE A 292 -19.06 4.54 -4.93
CA PHE A 292 -19.29 3.86 -6.19
C PHE A 292 -17.98 3.77 -6.95
N ILE A 293 -17.69 2.59 -7.48
CA ILE A 293 -16.50 2.30 -8.27
C ILE A 293 -16.96 1.67 -9.58
N PHE A 294 -16.34 2.09 -10.67
CA PHE A 294 -16.39 1.44 -11.97
C PHE A 294 -14.96 1.08 -12.39
N MET A 295 -14.83 -0.05 -13.08
CA MET A 295 -13.55 -0.53 -13.60
C MET A 295 -13.71 -0.96 -15.05
N ALA A 296 -12.73 -0.61 -15.88
CA ALA A 296 -12.50 -1.22 -17.18
C ALA A 296 -11.05 -1.69 -17.25
N ARG A 297 -10.82 -2.97 -17.58
CA ARG A 297 -9.52 -3.61 -17.57
C ARG A 297 -9.32 -4.43 -18.83
N TYR A 298 -8.24 -4.15 -19.54
CA TYR A 298 -7.78 -4.97 -20.65
C TYR A 298 -6.58 -5.81 -20.20
N LEU A 299 -6.60 -7.10 -20.52
CA LEU A 299 -5.50 -8.03 -20.26
C LEU A 299 -5.12 -8.77 -21.54
N TYR A 300 -3.82 -8.85 -21.80
CA TYR A 300 -3.20 -9.77 -22.73
C TYR A 300 -2.59 -10.92 -21.94
N ASN A 301 -3.04 -12.14 -22.22
CA ASN A 301 -2.63 -13.37 -21.54
C ASN A 301 -2.02 -14.32 -22.58
N PRO A 302 -0.72 -14.23 -22.87
CA PRO A 302 -0.06 -15.14 -23.79
C PRO A 302 -0.02 -16.57 -23.25
N ASP A 303 -0.07 -17.55 -24.15
CA ASP A 303 0.00 -18.99 -23.83
C ASP A 303 -0.91 -19.44 -22.66
N SER A 304 -2.10 -18.85 -22.60
CA SER A 304 -3.05 -19.04 -21.51
C SER A 304 -4.01 -20.19 -21.78
N SER A 305 -4.42 -20.87 -20.71
CA SER A 305 -5.52 -21.84 -20.70
C SER A 305 -6.81 -21.26 -20.09
N LEU A 306 -6.81 -19.96 -19.73
CA LEU A 306 -7.98 -19.28 -19.18
C LEU A 306 -9.18 -19.57 -20.09
N ALA A 307 -10.24 -20.15 -19.52
CA ALA A 307 -11.51 -20.54 -20.14
C ALA A 307 -11.66 -21.99 -20.67
N ASN A 308 -10.60 -22.80 -20.84
CA ASN A 308 -10.77 -24.25 -21.04
C ASN A 308 -9.45 -25.03 -20.80
N PRO A 309 -9.29 -25.75 -19.66
CA PRO A 309 -8.08 -26.54 -19.39
C PRO A 309 -7.86 -27.72 -20.35
N SER A 310 -8.85 -28.06 -21.19
CA SER A 310 -8.76 -29.12 -22.19
C SER A 310 -8.24 -28.64 -23.56
N LEU A 311 -7.96 -27.34 -23.74
CA LEU A 311 -7.49 -26.76 -24.99
C LEU A 311 -6.00 -26.41 -24.98
N LYS A 312 -5.40 -26.33 -26.18
CA LYS A 312 -4.03 -25.85 -26.41
C LYS A 312 -3.86 -24.44 -25.84
N LYS A 313 -2.66 -24.14 -25.33
CA LYS A 313 -2.27 -22.79 -24.89
C LYS A 313 -2.45 -21.80 -26.04
N GLU A 314 -3.17 -20.71 -25.82
CA GLU A 314 -3.41 -19.66 -26.81
C GLU A 314 -3.17 -18.26 -26.24
N ASN A 315 -2.92 -17.30 -27.13
CA ASN A 315 -2.82 -15.90 -26.74
C ASN A 315 -4.23 -15.32 -26.62
N LEU A 316 -4.63 -14.92 -25.40
CA LEU A 316 -5.99 -14.44 -25.12
C LEU A 316 -5.99 -12.96 -24.76
N HIS A 317 -6.95 -12.24 -25.34
CA HIS A 317 -7.21 -10.85 -25.02
C HIS A 317 -8.53 -10.77 -24.27
N THR A 318 -8.51 -10.28 -23.03
CA THR A 318 -9.72 -10.15 -22.22
C THR A 318 -10.04 -8.70 -21.91
N LEU A 319 -11.32 -8.36 -21.95
CA LEU A 319 -11.84 -7.09 -21.50
C LEU A 319 -12.79 -7.35 -20.33
N ASP A 320 -12.42 -6.83 -19.17
CA ASP A 320 -13.24 -6.85 -17.97
C ASP A 320 -13.87 -5.47 -17.76
N MET A 321 -15.16 -5.43 -17.49
CA MET A 321 -15.90 -4.21 -17.16
C MET A 321 -16.80 -4.48 -15.98
N GLY A 322 -16.82 -3.60 -14.99
CA GLY A 322 -17.61 -3.87 -13.80
C GLY A 322 -17.78 -2.68 -12.90
N SER A 323 -18.60 -2.88 -11.88
CA SER A 323 -18.85 -1.86 -10.88
C SER A 323 -18.95 -2.46 -9.48
N ARG A 324 -18.69 -1.63 -8.49
CA ARG A 324 -18.82 -1.96 -7.08
C ARG A 324 -19.45 -0.80 -6.33
N LEU A 325 -20.46 -1.10 -5.51
CA LEU A 325 -21.05 -0.18 -4.56
C LEU A 325 -20.62 -0.58 -3.15
N ILE A 326 -20.23 0.41 -2.35
CA ILE A 326 -19.78 0.23 -0.97
C ILE A 326 -20.58 1.21 -0.10
N PHE A 327 -21.28 0.67 0.89
CA PHE A 327 -22.00 1.43 1.90
C PHE A 327 -21.28 1.28 3.23
N ARG A 328 -21.02 2.42 3.89
CA ARG A 328 -20.53 2.44 5.27
C ARG A 328 -21.67 2.88 6.16
N LEU A 329 -22.01 2.04 7.11
CA LEU A 329 -23.13 2.21 8.02
C LEU A 329 -22.63 2.27 9.47
N PHE A 330 -23.39 2.95 10.33
CA PHE A 330 -23.14 3.00 11.78
C PHE A 330 -21.71 3.45 12.14
N ASP A 331 -21.31 4.63 11.66
CA ASP A 331 -20.00 5.24 11.93
C ASP A 331 -18.82 4.30 11.58
N ASP A 332 -18.84 3.77 10.34
CA ASP A 332 -17.84 2.85 9.80
C ASP A 332 -17.75 1.48 10.49
N LYS A 333 -18.68 1.11 11.40
CA LYS A 333 -18.67 -0.22 12.02
C LYS A 333 -19.14 -1.34 11.11
N PHE A 334 -19.93 -1.01 10.09
CA PHE A 334 -20.46 -2.00 9.17
C PHE A 334 -20.25 -1.57 7.73
N PHE A 335 -19.68 -2.47 6.93
CA PHE A 335 -19.53 -2.29 5.50
C PHE A 335 -20.34 -3.33 4.74
N LEU A 336 -21.14 -2.84 3.80
CA LEU A 336 -21.80 -3.67 2.81
C LEU A 336 -21.24 -3.30 1.45
N SER A 337 -20.84 -4.28 0.65
CA SER A 337 -20.51 -4.02 -0.74
C SER A 337 -21.03 -5.08 -1.68
N GLY A 338 -21.43 -4.63 -2.87
CA GLY A 338 -21.83 -5.47 -3.99
C GLY A 338 -20.98 -5.16 -5.21
N GLU A 339 -20.45 -6.18 -5.84
CA GLU A 339 -19.60 -6.11 -7.03
C GLU A 339 -20.19 -6.96 -8.15
N CYS A 340 -20.11 -6.45 -9.38
CA CYS A 340 -20.48 -7.15 -10.60
C CYS A 340 -19.43 -6.85 -11.68
N ILE A 341 -18.84 -7.90 -12.27
CA ILE A 341 -17.83 -7.78 -13.33
C ILE A 341 -18.20 -8.71 -14.48
N TYR A 342 -18.26 -8.13 -15.68
CA TYR A 342 -18.36 -8.81 -16.95
C TYR A 342 -16.97 -9.02 -17.54
N ARG A 343 -16.68 -10.19 -18.10
CA ARG A 343 -15.45 -10.50 -18.84
C ARG A 343 -15.78 -11.04 -20.24
N SER A 344 -15.23 -10.37 -21.24
CA SER A 344 -15.28 -10.81 -22.64
C SER A 344 -13.90 -11.25 -23.11
N ILE A 345 -13.84 -12.30 -23.93
CA ILE A 345 -12.65 -12.66 -24.71
C ILE A 345 -12.79 -12.00 -26.09
N LEU A 346 -11.85 -11.14 -26.46
CA LEU A 346 -11.99 -10.25 -27.62
C LEU A 346 -11.55 -10.90 -28.94
N ASN A 347 -10.60 -11.83 -28.88
CA ASN A 347 -9.93 -12.36 -30.07
C ASN A 347 -10.37 -13.78 -30.46
N LYS A 348 -11.38 -14.33 -29.77
CA LYS A 348 -11.90 -15.69 -29.99
C LYS A 348 -13.41 -15.70 -29.72
N SER A 349 -14.18 -16.06 -30.73
CA SER A 349 -15.66 -16.09 -30.70
C SER A 349 -16.24 -17.30 -29.98
N ASP A 350 -15.46 -18.37 -29.89
CA ASP A 350 -15.93 -19.67 -29.37
C ASP A 350 -16.03 -19.69 -27.84
N PHE A 351 -15.58 -18.61 -27.17
CA PHE A 351 -15.67 -18.47 -25.73
C PHE A 351 -16.85 -17.59 -25.35
N GLU A 352 -17.73 -18.15 -24.53
CA GLU A 352 -18.80 -17.36 -23.92
C GLU A 352 -18.23 -16.36 -22.92
N ALA A 353 -18.84 -15.17 -22.90
CA ALA A 353 -18.52 -14.19 -21.88
C ALA A 353 -18.92 -14.70 -20.48
N SER A 354 -18.19 -14.25 -19.46
CA SER A 354 -18.40 -14.69 -18.08
C SER A 354 -18.70 -13.52 -17.14
N TRP A 355 -19.36 -13.84 -16.04
CA TRP A 355 -19.79 -12.85 -15.05
C TRP A 355 -19.31 -13.28 -13.66
N LYS A 356 -18.81 -12.31 -12.90
CA LYS A 356 -18.51 -12.39 -11.49
C LYS A 356 -19.47 -11.50 -10.71
N TYR A 357 -19.99 -12.02 -9.61
CA TYR A 357 -20.81 -11.28 -8.66
C TYR A 357 -20.30 -11.55 -7.25
N LEU A 358 -20.19 -10.51 -6.42
CA LEU A 358 -19.72 -10.68 -5.05
C LEU A 358 -20.46 -9.74 -4.10
N LEU A 359 -21.04 -10.31 -3.06
CA LEU A 359 -21.55 -9.60 -1.90
C LEU A 359 -20.58 -9.79 -0.75
N ASN A 360 -20.17 -8.68 -0.13
CA ASN A 360 -19.32 -8.68 1.05
C ASN A 360 -19.98 -7.92 2.18
N PHE A 361 -19.95 -8.52 3.36
CA PHE A 361 -20.38 -7.97 4.63
C PHE A 361 -19.16 -7.93 5.53
N GLU A 362 -18.88 -6.78 6.11
CA GLU A 362 -17.80 -6.62 7.08
C GLU A 362 -18.33 -5.91 8.32
N TYR A 363 -17.96 -6.44 9.48
CA TYR A 363 -18.31 -5.86 10.76
C TYR A 363 -17.04 -5.67 11.60
N GLU A 364 -16.84 -4.45 12.07
CA GLU A 364 -15.80 -4.11 13.02
C GLU A 364 -16.22 -4.53 14.43
N LEU A 365 -15.62 -5.60 14.94
CA LEU A 365 -15.84 -6.08 16.31
C LEU A 365 -15.16 -5.15 17.31
N THR A 366 -13.91 -4.78 17.02
CA THR A 366 -13.09 -3.82 17.75
C THR A 366 -12.15 -3.12 16.76
N LYS A 367 -11.42 -2.07 17.19
CA LYS A 367 -10.49 -1.32 16.32
C LYS A 367 -9.49 -2.21 15.55
N ASN A 368 -9.14 -3.37 16.10
CA ASN A 368 -8.17 -4.30 15.52
C ASN A 368 -8.80 -5.65 15.13
N GLN A 369 -10.13 -5.78 15.09
CA GLN A 369 -10.79 -7.04 14.77
C GLN A 369 -11.95 -6.82 13.83
N ARG A 370 -11.94 -7.53 12.71
CA ARG A 370 -12.97 -7.44 11.67
C ARG A 370 -13.43 -8.82 11.26
N LEU A 371 -14.74 -9.01 11.24
CA LEU A 371 -15.38 -10.20 10.71
C LEU A 371 -15.88 -9.90 9.30
N THR A 372 -15.46 -10.69 8.33
CA THR A 372 -15.88 -10.55 6.93
C THR A 372 -16.59 -11.81 6.47
N PHE A 373 -17.77 -11.64 5.88
CA PHE A 373 -18.49 -12.69 5.18
C PHE A 373 -18.65 -12.31 3.70
N SER A 374 -18.29 -13.24 2.83
CA SER A 374 -18.28 -13.07 1.38
C SER A 374 -19.12 -14.16 0.72
N PHE A 375 -20.03 -13.77 -0.16
CA PHE A 375 -20.88 -14.69 -0.92
C PHE A 375 -20.96 -14.23 -2.37
N GLY A 376 -20.79 -15.14 -3.32
CA GLY A 376 -20.85 -14.76 -4.72
C GLY A 376 -20.54 -15.88 -5.69
N LYS A 377 -20.28 -15.48 -6.92
CA LYS A 377 -19.84 -16.36 -8.01
C LYS A 377 -18.62 -15.72 -8.67
N ASP A 378 -17.55 -16.47 -8.86
CA ASP A 378 -16.42 -16.06 -9.70
C ASP A 378 -16.65 -16.38 -11.18
N PHE A 379 -15.70 -15.97 -12.02
CA PHE A 379 -15.73 -16.30 -13.44
C PHE A 379 -15.76 -17.82 -13.66
N ASN A 380 -16.38 -18.24 -14.77
CA ASN A 380 -16.32 -19.64 -15.17
C ASN A 380 -14.88 -19.96 -15.62
N GLY A 381 -14.26 -21.01 -15.06
CA GLY A 381 -12.97 -21.54 -15.54
C GLY A 381 -11.70 -20.98 -14.87
N ASP A 382 -11.77 -20.49 -13.63
CA ASP A 382 -10.56 -20.35 -12.80
C ASP A 382 -9.95 -21.73 -12.50
N TYR A 383 -8.64 -21.75 -12.19
CA TYR A 383 -7.72 -22.91 -12.17
C TYR A 383 -8.13 -24.13 -11.32
N GLU A 384 -9.26 -24.10 -10.64
CA GLU A 384 -9.76 -25.21 -9.85
C GLU A 384 -11.02 -25.78 -10.50
N LYS A 385 -11.01 -27.08 -10.81
CA LYS A 385 -12.20 -27.87 -11.18
C LYS A 385 -13.27 -27.95 -10.07
N LYS A 386 -13.26 -27.04 -9.08
CA LYS A 386 -14.10 -27.02 -7.87
C LYS A 386 -15.11 -25.87 -7.92
N GLY A 387 -15.90 -25.80 -9.00
CA GLY A 387 -17.01 -24.85 -9.11
C GLY A 387 -16.58 -23.38 -9.14
N ASN A 388 -17.57 -22.48 -9.23
CA ASN A 388 -17.38 -21.04 -9.30
C ASN A 388 -18.08 -20.30 -8.15
N LEU A 389 -18.52 -21.02 -7.12
CA LEU A 389 -19.20 -20.45 -5.96
C LEU A 389 -18.17 -19.89 -4.97
N ILE A 390 -18.35 -18.64 -4.55
CA ILE A 390 -17.57 -18.00 -3.50
C ILE A 390 -18.40 -18.03 -2.23
N VAL A 391 -17.91 -18.70 -1.19
CA VAL A 391 -18.41 -18.58 0.19
C VAL A 391 -17.20 -18.54 1.12
N ALA A 392 -17.03 -17.44 1.85
CA ALA A 392 -15.94 -17.30 2.81
C ALA A 392 -16.41 -16.58 4.07
N LEU A 393 -15.93 -17.05 5.22
CA LEU A 393 -16.06 -16.38 6.51
C LEU A 393 -14.64 -16.20 7.07
N ASN A 394 -14.22 -14.96 7.24
CA ASN A 394 -12.87 -14.60 7.65
C ASN A 394 -12.93 -13.75 8.92
N LEU A 395 -12.06 -14.04 9.89
CA LEU A 395 -11.79 -13.17 11.03
C LEU A 395 -10.39 -12.59 10.87
N LEU A 396 -10.32 -11.29 10.64
CA LEU A 396 -9.07 -10.54 10.60
C LEU A 396 -8.80 -9.97 11.99
N VAL A 397 -7.70 -10.39 12.60
CA VAL A 397 -7.20 -9.85 13.86
C VAL A 397 -5.89 -9.13 13.59
N GLY A 398 -5.90 -7.81 13.68
CA GLY A 398 -4.70 -7.01 13.62
C GLY A 398 -3.85 -7.22 14.88
N LEU A 399 -2.58 -7.58 14.68
CA LEU A 399 -1.57 -7.59 15.73
C LEU A 399 -1.21 -6.13 16.08
N GLY A 400 -2.12 -5.43 16.76
CA GLY A 400 -1.72 -4.24 17.50
C GLY A 400 -0.70 -4.69 18.54
N ARG A 401 0.55 -4.17 18.45
CA ARG A 401 1.73 -4.55 19.25
C ARG A 401 1.41 -5.47 20.43
N MET A 402 1.37 -6.77 20.16
CA MET A 402 1.47 -7.73 21.25
C MET A 402 2.92 -7.69 21.71
N LYS A 403 3.16 -7.17 22.91
CA LYS A 403 4.40 -7.50 23.62
C LYS A 403 4.41 -9.02 23.75
N LEU A 404 5.35 -9.68 23.07
CA LEU A 404 5.82 -11.01 23.43
C LEU A 404 6.71 -10.90 24.67
#